data_AF-A0A7K1APW6-F1
#
_entry.id   AF-A0A7K1APW6-F1
#
_cell.length_a   1.000
_cell.length_b   1.000
_cell.length_c   1.000
_cell.angle_alpha   90.00
_cell.angle_beta   90.00
_cell.angle_gamma   90.00
#
_symmetry.space_group_name_H-M   'P 1'
#
loop_
_entity.id
_entity.type
_entity.pdbx_description
1 polymer ?
#
loop_
_entity_poly.entity_id
_entity_poly.type
_entity_poly.pdbx_seq_one_letter_code
_entity_poly.pdbx_strand_id
1 'polypeptide(L)' 'FLVRNGFMARTPRGRVATSLGFEHVGRTPPPGIASLFDTPAPDA' A
#
# COMPACT_ATOMS: atom_id res chain seq x y z
N PHE A 1 0.86 -16.34 6.43
CA PHE A 1 2.27 -16.12 6.06
C PHE A 1 2.63 -14.63 5.98
N LEU A 2 2.11 -13.87 5.01
CA LEU A 2 2.50 -12.46 4.80
C LEU A 2 2.36 -11.56 6.03
N VAL A 3 1.23 -11.68 6.75
CA VAL A 3 1.01 -10.92 8.00
C VAL A 3 1.97 -11.37 9.10
N ARG A 4 2.33 -12.66 9.15
CA ARG A 4 3.21 -13.21 10.19
C ARG A 4 4.67 -12.80 9.99
N ASN A 5 5.11 -12.67 8.74
CA ASN A 5 6.44 -12.17 8.40
C ASN A 5 6.51 -10.64 8.32
N GLY A 6 5.44 -9.93 8.65
CA GLY A 6 5.42 -8.47 8.64
C GLY A 6 5.38 -7.84 7.25
N PHE A 7 5.14 -8.59 6.17
CA PHE A 7 5.00 -8.07 4.80
C PHE A 7 3.66 -7.36 4.55
N MET A 8 2.64 -7.61 5.38
CA MET A 8 1.29 -7.09 5.17
C MET A 8 0.61 -6.74 6.50
N ALA A 9 0.03 -5.54 6.59
CA ALA A 9 -0.72 -5.03 7.71
C ALA A 9 -2.24 -5.11 7.47
N ARG A 10 -3.02 -5.16 8.55
CA ARG A 10 -4.49 -5.14 8.52
C ARG A 10 -4.97 -3.73 8.87
N THR A 11 -5.94 -3.21 8.12
CA THR A 11 -6.59 -1.92 8.38
C THR A 11 -8.11 -2.09 8.30
N PRO A 12 -8.92 -1.16 8.84
CA PRO A 12 -10.38 -1.20 8.69
C PRO A 12 -10.84 -1.23 7.22
N ARG A 13 -10.03 -0.69 6.30
CA ARG A 13 -10.30 -0.64 4.87
C ARG A 13 -9.73 -1.81 4.07
N GLY A 14 -9.06 -2.77 4.73
CA GLY A 14 -8.57 -3.99 4.07
C GLY A 14 -7.17 -4.44 4.52
N ARG A 15 -6.29 -4.64 3.54
CA ARG A 15 -4.91 -5.12 3.72
C ARG A 15 -3.96 -4.20 2.97
N VAL A 16 -2.86 -3.83 3.60
CA VAL A 16 -1.85 -2.92 3.03
C VAL A 16 -0.49 -3.59 3.12
N ALA A 17 0.33 -3.52 2.07
CA ALA A 17 1.71 -3.98 2.10
C ALA A 17 2.57 -3.03 2.95
N THR A 18 3.44 -3.58 3.78
CA THR A 18 4.37 -2.79 4.60
C THR A 18 5.61 -2.43 3.79
N SER A 19 6.44 -1.51 4.29
CA SER A 19 7.76 -1.20 3.70
C SER A 19 8.57 -2.46 3.43
N LEU A 20 8.61 -3.38 4.40
CA LEU A 20 9.27 -4.68 4.30
C LEU A 20 8.66 -5.53 3.18
N GLY A 21 7.34 -5.52 3.03
CA GLY A 21 6.65 -6.16 1.90
C GLY A 21 7.08 -5.61 0.55
N PHE A 22 7.20 -4.30 0.43
CA PHE A 22 7.66 -3.60 -0.78
C PHE A 22 9.12 -3.90 -1.10
N GLU A 23 10.01 -3.83 -0.11
CA GLU A 23 11.43 -4.17 -0.25
C GLU A 23 11.62 -5.62 -0.71
N HIS A 24 10.83 -6.56 -0.18
CA HIS A 24 10.93 -7.98 -0.53
C HIS A 24 10.62 -8.27 -2.00
N VAL A 25 9.72 -7.50 -2.62
CA VAL A 25 9.41 -7.60 -4.06
C VAL A 25 10.21 -6.61 -4.92
N GLY A 26 11.18 -5.90 -4.32
CA GLY A 26 12.02 -4.93 -5.02
C GLY A 26 11.25 -3.71 -5.54
N ARG A 27 10.14 -3.35 -4.89
CA ARG A 27 9.32 -2.20 -5.27
C ARG A 27 9.44 -1.07 -4.25
N THR A 28 9.41 0.17 -4.72
CA THR A 28 9.38 1.33 -3.84
C THR A 28 7.95 1.56 -3.34
N PRO A 29 7.72 1.68 -2.02
CA PRO A 29 6.40 2.01 -1.50
C PRO A 29 5.93 3.38 -2.03
N PRO A 30 4.66 3.53 -2.42
CA PRO A 30 4.14 4.82 -2.85
C PRO A 30 4.20 5.84 -1.68
N PRO A 31 4.49 7.14 -1.93
CA PRO A 31 4.75 8.17 -0.92
C PRO A 31 3.53 8.59 -0.07
N GLY A 32 2.47 7.80 -0.03
CA GLY A 32 1.28 8.05 0.76
C GLY A 32 0.24 6.97 0.51
N ILE A 33 -0.73 6.86 1.42
CA ILE A 33 -1.94 6.08 1.20
C ILE A 33 -2.71 6.79 0.08
N ALA A 34 -2.39 6.48 -1.18
CA ALA A 34 -3.17 6.96 -2.31
C ALA A 34 -4.59 6.39 -2.13
N SER A 35 -5.52 7.25 -1.74
CA SER A 35 -6.93 6.91 -1.81
C SER A 35 -7.25 6.73 -3.29
N LEU A 36 -7.94 5.65 -3.65
CA LEU A 36 -8.42 5.40 -5.01
C LEU A 36 -9.25 6.56 -5.59
N PHE A 37 -9.73 7.46 -4.72
CA PHE A 37 -10.52 8.64 -5.06
C PHE A 37 -9.73 9.97 -5.01
N ASP A 38 -8.41 9.94 -4.79
CA ASP A 38 -7.56 11.13 -4.72
C ASP A 38 -6.96 11.53 -6.08
N THR A 39 -7.40 10.88 -7.15
CA THR A 39 -7.07 11.29 -8.51
C THR A 39 -7.90 12.53 -8.84
N PRO A 40 -7.31 13.75 -8.95
CA PRO A 40 -8.05 14.87 -9.49
C PRO A 40 -8.51 14.48 -10.90
N ALA A 41 -9.80 14.68 -11.18
CA ALA A 41 -10.36 14.44 -12.50
C ALA A 41 -9.48 15.14 -13.54
N PRO A 42 -9.02 14.44 -14.60
CA PRO A 42 -8.41 15.13 -15.72
C PRO A 42 -9.54 15.87 -16.44
N ASP A 43 -9.49 17.18 -16.29
CA ASP A 43 -10.17 18.20 -17.10
C ASP A 43 -11.67 18.43 -16.83
N ALA A 44 -11.92 19.65 -16.33
CA ALA A 44 -13.20 20.37 -16.38
C ALA A 44 -13.39 21.04 -17.74
#